data_AF-G8BSL0-F1
#
_entry.id   AF-G8BSL0-F1
#
_cell.length_a   1.000
_cell.length_b   1.000
_cell.length_c   1.000
_cell.angle_alpha   90.00
_cell.angle_beta   90.00
_cell.angle_gamma   90.00
#
_symmetry.space_group_name_H-M   'P 1'
#
loop_
_entity.id
_entity.type
_entity.pdbx_description
1 polymer ?
#
loop_
_entity_poly.entity_id
_entity_poly.type
_entity_poly.pdbx_seq_one_letter_code
_entity_poly.pdbx_strand_id
1 'polypeptide(L)'
;MTDRLTQLQICLDQMMEQFCATLNYIDKKHDFETIGEFEHKMTDKHATVASAEEFSNTIDELSTDIILKTRQISKLIDSLPGVDVSEDEQLRKIDILQKQLLKEEDEKVEAVKEKEKLLSNLNEVTSLFVAGISKAGTTVDSKDDPLHNDKDTSQI
;
A
#
# COMPACT_ATOMS: atom_id res chain seq x y z
N MET A 1 4.37 -10.44 0.57
CA MET A 1 3.31 -10.01 -0.37
C MET A 1 2.73 -11.25 -1.06
N THR A 2 1.76 -11.89 -0.40
CA THR A 2 1.02 -13.08 -0.90
C THR A 2 -0.08 -12.70 -1.89
N ASP A 3 -0.25 -11.40 -2.12
CA ASP A 3 -1.30 -10.80 -2.94
C ASP A 3 -1.27 -11.25 -4.42
N ARG A 4 -0.11 -11.67 -4.95
CA ARG A 4 -0.02 -12.16 -6.34
C ARG A 4 -0.75 -13.48 -6.58
N LEU A 5 -0.75 -14.37 -5.58
CA LEU A 5 -1.51 -15.62 -5.67
C LEU A 5 -3.02 -15.34 -5.64
N THR A 6 -3.45 -14.42 -4.78
CA THR A 6 -4.86 -13.98 -4.72
C THR A 6 -5.28 -13.29 -6.02
N GLN A 7 -4.44 -12.41 -6.58
CA GLN A 7 -4.70 -11.78 -7.87
C GLN A 7 -4.82 -12.80 -9.02
N LEU A 8 -3.98 -13.85 -9.01
CA LEU A 8 -4.06 -14.93 -9.99
C LEU A 8 -5.40 -15.68 -9.89
N GLN A 9 -5.85 -15.99 -8.66
CA GLN A 9 -7.15 -16.62 -8.43
C GLN A 9 -8.30 -15.74 -8.97
N ILE A 10 -8.30 -14.45 -8.63
CA ILE A 10 -9.31 -13.50 -9.13
C ILE A 10 -9.29 -13.43 -10.67
N CYS A 11 -8.11 -13.42 -11.30
CA CYS A 11 -8.01 -13.39 -12.75
C CYS A 11 -8.54 -14.68 -13.39
N LEU A 12 -8.34 -15.83 -12.74
CA LEU A 12 -8.87 -17.10 -13.21
C LEU A 12 -10.41 -17.14 -13.12
N ASP A 13 -10.96 -16.67 -12.01
CA ASP A 13 -12.41 -16.59 -11.80
C ASP A 13 -13.06 -15.68 -12.86
N GLN A 14 -12.48 -14.51 -13.10
CA GLN A 14 -12.94 -13.59 -14.15
C GLN A 14 -12.88 -14.22 -15.55
N MET A 15 -11.85 -15.01 -15.84
CA MET A 15 -11.75 -15.71 -17.13
C MET A 15 -12.86 -16.76 -17.28
N MET A 16 -13.21 -17.47 -16.20
CA MET A 16 -14.31 -18.43 -16.20
C MET A 16 -15.67 -17.75 -16.41
N GLU A 17 -15.89 -16.60 -15.77
CA GLU A 17 -17.08 -15.77 -16.00
C GLU A 17 -17.20 -15.33 -17.45
N GLN A 18 -16.08 -14.88 -18.04
CA GLN A 18 -16.02 -14.49 -19.45
C GLN A 18 -16.34 -15.68 -20.38
N PHE A 19 -15.79 -16.87 -20.13
CA PHE A 19 -16.13 -18.05 -20.92
C PHE A 19 -17.63 -18.36 -20.89
N CYS A 20 -18.23 -18.34 -19.70
CA CYS A 20 -19.67 -18.55 -19.55
C CYS A 20 -20.48 -17.45 -20.25
N ALA A 21 -20.07 -16.19 -20.15
CA ALA A 21 -20.74 -15.07 -20.81
C ALA A 21 -20.67 -15.20 -22.34
N THR A 22 -19.50 -15.54 -22.89
CA THR A 22 -19.29 -15.73 -24.32
C THR A 22 -20.12 -16.90 -24.87
N LEU A 23 -20.12 -18.05 -24.18
CA LEU A 23 -20.94 -19.19 -24.58
C LEU A 23 -22.44 -18.87 -24.54
N ASN A 24 -22.89 -18.18 -23.48
CA ASN A 24 -24.29 -17.73 -23.37
C ASN A 24 -24.66 -16.72 -24.46
N TYR A 25 -23.73 -15.86 -24.87
CA TYR A 25 -23.95 -14.92 -25.95
C TYR A 25 -24.13 -15.66 -27.28
N ILE A 26 -23.22 -16.60 -27.60
CA ILE A 26 -23.33 -17.44 -28.80
C ILE A 26 -24.65 -18.20 -28.82
N ASP A 27 -24.99 -18.88 -27.73
CA ASP A 27 -26.21 -19.68 -27.61
C ASP A 27 -27.49 -18.85 -27.83
N LYS A 28 -27.55 -17.63 -27.30
CA LYS A 28 -28.78 -16.81 -27.33
C LYS A 28 -28.89 -15.85 -28.52
N LYS A 29 -27.76 -15.49 -29.14
CA LYS A 29 -27.69 -14.43 -30.16
C LYS A 29 -27.33 -14.93 -31.56
N HIS A 30 -27.01 -16.21 -31.72
CA HIS A 30 -26.76 -16.79 -33.03
C HIS A 30 -27.98 -16.67 -33.94
N ASP A 31 -27.70 -16.56 -35.23
CA ASP A 31 -28.69 -16.47 -36.29
C ASP A 31 -28.93 -17.86 -36.91
N PHE A 32 -30.08 -18.05 -37.54
CA PHE A 32 -30.39 -19.28 -38.27
C PHE A 32 -29.77 -19.24 -39.66
N GLU A 33 -29.00 -20.27 -40.02
CA GLU A 33 -28.46 -20.43 -41.37
C GLU A 33 -29.32 -21.39 -42.21
N THR A 34 -29.46 -21.09 -43.50
CA THR A 34 -30.15 -21.96 -44.47
C THR A 34 -29.16 -22.96 -45.05
N ILE A 35 -29.52 -24.24 -45.09
CA ILE A 35 -28.62 -25.31 -45.57
C ILE A 35 -28.65 -25.41 -47.11
N GLY A 36 -29.71 -24.92 -47.77
CA GLY A 36 -29.83 -24.91 -49.23
C GLY A 36 -30.33 -23.58 -49.81
N GLU A 37 -30.01 -23.31 -51.09
CA GLU A 37 -30.38 -22.06 -51.81
C GLU A 37 -31.90 -21.82 -51.92
N PHE A 38 -32.72 -22.87 -51.75
CA PHE A 38 -34.19 -22.79 -51.88
C PHE A 38 -34.94 -22.86 -50.54
N GLU A 39 -34.24 -22.89 -49.41
CA GLU A 39 -34.87 -22.92 -48.09
C GLU A 39 -35.09 -21.52 -47.54
N HIS A 40 -36.28 -21.28 -46.98
CA HIS A 40 -36.57 -20.05 -46.27
C HIS A 40 -35.94 -20.09 -44.88
N LYS A 41 -35.20 -19.04 -44.54
CA LYS A 41 -34.60 -18.88 -43.21
C LYS A 41 -35.67 -18.91 -42.13
N MET A 42 -35.58 -19.88 -41.23
CA MET A 42 -36.46 -19.94 -40.06
C MET A 42 -36.25 -18.67 -39.23
N THR A 43 -37.36 -18.02 -38.87
CA THR A 43 -37.37 -16.86 -37.98
C THR A 43 -38.30 -17.16 -36.83
N ASP A 44 -37.77 -17.21 -35.61
CA ASP A 44 -38.57 -17.32 -34.40
C ASP A 44 -38.86 -15.91 -33.85
N LYS A 45 -40.13 -15.63 -33.55
CA LYS A 45 -40.57 -14.36 -32.95
C LYS A 45 -40.06 -14.16 -31.52
N HIS A 46 -39.66 -15.23 -30.84
CA HIS A 46 -39.08 -15.19 -29.50
C HIS A 46 -37.54 -15.17 -29.52
N ALA A 47 -36.90 -15.45 -30.66
CA ALA A 47 -35.45 -15.42 -30.77
C ALA A 47 -34.93 -13.96 -30.84
N THR A 48 -34.03 -13.62 -29.92
CA THR A 48 -33.35 -12.32 -29.96
C THR A 48 -32.06 -12.43 -30.77
N VAL A 49 -32.18 -12.53 -32.09
CA VAL A 49 -31.05 -12.65 -33.01
C VAL A 49 -30.33 -11.30 -33.15
N ALA A 50 -29.00 -11.29 -33.04
CA ALA A 50 -28.18 -10.11 -33.36
C ALA A 50 -27.90 -10.05 -34.87
N SER A 51 -27.63 -8.86 -35.43
CA SER A 51 -27.20 -8.81 -36.82
C SER A 51 -25.85 -9.51 -37.00
N ALA A 52 -25.57 -10.06 -38.18
CA ALA A 52 -24.33 -10.79 -38.44
C ALA A 52 -23.07 -9.94 -38.18
N GLU A 53 -23.14 -8.64 -38.49
CA GLU A 53 -22.05 -7.68 -38.23
C GLU A 53 -21.86 -7.44 -36.72
N GLU A 54 -22.94 -7.16 -35.99
CA GLU A 54 -22.87 -6.97 -34.53
C GLU A 54 -22.42 -8.25 -33.81
N PHE A 55 -22.90 -9.41 -34.24
CA PHE A 55 -22.51 -10.70 -33.69
C PHE A 55 -21.03 -10.96 -33.90
N SER A 56 -20.52 -10.80 -35.13
CA SER A 56 -19.08 -10.97 -35.43
C SER A 56 -18.22 -10.01 -34.61
N ASN A 57 -18.58 -8.72 -34.57
CA ASN A 57 -17.83 -7.72 -33.82
C ASN A 57 -17.80 -8.03 -32.31
N THR A 58 -18.93 -8.50 -31.75
CA THR A 58 -19.00 -8.87 -30.33
C THR A 58 -18.17 -10.12 -30.03
N ILE A 59 -18.16 -11.10 -30.93
CA ILE A 59 -17.33 -12.29 -30.78
C ILE A 59 -15.85 -11.94 -30.84
N ASP A 60 -15.44 -11.03 -31.71
CA ASP A 60 -14.05 -10.56 -31.80
C ASP A 60 -13.62 -9.81 -30.54
N GLU A 61 -14.49 -8.97 -29.98
CA GLU A 61 -14.24 -8.27 -28.72
C GLU A 61 -14.07 -9.26 -27.54
N LEU A 62 -15.04 -10.16 -27.37
CA LEU A 62 -15.01 -11.19 -26.32
C LEU A 62 -13.79 -12.11 -26.45
N SER A 63 -13.44 -12.49 -27.66
CA SER A 63 -12.27 -13.33 -27.94
C SER A 63 -10.97 -12.58 -27.63
N THR A 64 -10.89 -11.30 -27.98
CA THR A 64 -9.75 -10.45 -27.67
C THR A 64 -9.55 -10.32 -26.16
N ASP A 65 -10.62 -10.11 -25.41
CA ASP A 65 -10.58 -10.01 -23.95
C ASP A 65 -10.08 -11.31 -23.29
N ILE A 66 -10.55 -12.47 -23.74
CA ILE A 66 -10.08 -13.78 -23.26
C ILE A 66 -8.57 -13.96 -23.54
N ILE A 67 -8.11 -13.57 -24.73
CA ILE A 67 -6.68 -13.64 -25.09
C ILE A 67 -5.85 -12.71 -24.19
N LEU A 68 -6.31 -11.49 -23.96
CA LEU A 68 -5.62 -10.53 -23.09
C LEU A 68 -5.58 -11.01 -21.65
N LYS A 69 -6.67 -11.58 -21.13
CA LYS A 69 -6.72 -12.20 -19.79
C LYS A 69 -5.78 -13.40 -19.67
N THR A 70 -5.70 -14.24 -20.69
CA THR A 70 -4.75 -15.37 -20.72
C THR A 70 -3.30 -14.89 -20.64
N ARG A 71 -2.95 -13.81 -21.36
CA ARG A 71 -1.63 -13.19 -21.27
C ARG A 71 -1.37 -12.57 -19.89
N GLN A 72 -2.38 -11.95 -19.30
CA GLN A 72 -2.28 -11.39 -17.94
C GLN A 72 -2.02 -12.49 -16.91
N ILE A 73 -2.75 -13.61 -17.00
CA ILE A 73 -2.55 -14.79 -16.15
C ILE A 73 -1.13 -15.33 -16.30
N SER A 74 -0.63 -15.47 -17.54
CA SER A 74 0.74 -15.94 -17.79
C SER A 74 1.78 -15.03 -17.12
N LYS A 75 1.65 -13.70 -17.28
CA LYS A 75 2.52 -12.73 -16.61
C LYS A 75 2.43 -12.79 -15.08
N LEU A 76 1.24 -13.07 -14.53
CA LEU A 76 1.06 -13.23 -13.09
C LEU A 76 1.78 -14.48 -12.58
N ILE A 77 1.72 -15.60 -13.34
CA ILE A 77 2.45 -16.83 -13.04
C ILE A 77 3.96 -16.57 -13.05
N ASP A 78 4.47 -15.91 -14.10
CA ASP A 78 5.90 -15.57 -14.23
C ASP A 78 6.41 -14.63 -13.13
N SER A 79 5.51 -13.87 -12.50
CA SER A 79 5.84 -12.94 -11.41
C SER A 79 5.50 -13.49 -10.02
N LEU A 80 5.14 -14.77 -9.90
CA LEU A 80 4.88 -15.39 -8.61
C LEU A 80 6.16 -15.40 -7.76
N PRO A 81 6.10 -14.84 -6.53
CA PRO A 81 7.26 -14.81 -5.67
C PRO A 81 7.62 -16.24 -5.27
N GLY A 82 8.85 -16.63 -5.57
CA GLY A 82 9.36 -17.93 -5.18
C GLY A 82 9.07 -19.07 -6.16
N VAL A 83 8.60 -18.78 -7.38
CA VAL A 83 8.29 -19.80 -8.40
C VAL A 83 9.49 -20.68 -8.78
N ASP A 84 10.70 -20.11 -8.74
CA ASP A 84 11.94 -20.80 -9.15
C ASP A 84 12.82 -21.28 -7.98
N VAL A 85 12.42 -21.04 -6.72
CA VAL A 85 13.25 -21.37 -5.54
C VAL A 85 12.67 -22.53 -4.75
N SER A 86 13.56 -23.47 -4.40
CA SER A 86 13.22 -24.61 -3.55
C SER A 86 12.86 -24.19 -2.13
N GLU A 87 12.06 -25.02 -1.45
CA GLU A 87 11.66 -24.79 -0.05
C GLU A 87 12.88 -24.66 0.88
N ASP A 88 13.91 -25.51 0.69
CA ASP A 88 15.14 -25.46 1.47
C ASP A 88 15.88 -24.11 1.32
N GLU A 89 15.93 -23.57 0.11
CA GLU A 89 16.54 -22.26 -0.14
C GLU A 89 15.73 -21.14 0.51
N GLN A 90 14.39 -21.22 0.44
CA GLN A 90 13.50 -20.27 1.11
C GLN A 90 13.70 -20.30 2.64
N LEU A 91 13.78 -21.49 3.24
CA LEU A 91 14.03 -21.65 4.68
C LEU A 91 15.41 -21.13 5.10
N ARG A 92 16.46 -21.41 4.32
CA ARG A 92 17.79 -20.84 4.57
C ARG A 92 17.79 -19.31 4.50
N LYS A 93 17.08 -18.75 3.52
CA LYS A 93 16.94 -17.29 3.40
C LYS A 93 16.21 -16.69 4.60
N ILE A 94 15.19 -17.37 5.12
CA ILE A 94 14.50 -16.97 6.34
C ILE A 94 15.46 -16.95 7.54
N ASP A 95 16.25 -18.00 7.75
CA ASP A 95 17.21 -18.07 8.87
C ASP A 95 18.30 -16.97 8.77
N ILE A 96 18.81 -16.72 7.56
CA ILE A 96 19.78 -15.63 7.32
C ILE A 96 19.16 -14.27 7.65
N LEU A 97 17.95 -14.01 7.16
CA LEU A 97 17.24 -12.75 7.42
C LEU A 97 16.93 -12.58 8.91
N GLN A 98 16.53 -13.64 9.61
CA GLN A 98 16.31 -13.62 11.06
C GLN A 98 17.58 -13.23 11.83
N LYS A 99 18.72 -13.82 11.47
CA LYS A 99 20.02 -13.49 12.08
C LYS A 99 20.44 -12.04 11.81
N GLN A 100 20.22 -11.56 10.59
CA GLN A 100 20.49 -10.16 10.23
C GLN A 100 19.60 -9.20 11.01
N LEU A 101 18.32 -9.52 11.16
CA LEU A 101 17.35 -8.70 11.88
C LEU A 101 17.72 -8.59 13.36
N LEU A 102 18.15 -9.69 14.00
CA LEU A 102 18.63 -9.65 15.39
C LEU A 102 19.85 -8.73 15.54
N LYS A 103 20.82 -8.83 14.62
CA LYS A 103 22.01 -7.98 14.64
C LYS A 103 21.65 -6.49 14.46
N GLU A 104 20.81 -6.18 13.48
CA GLU A 104 20.36 -4.80 13.24
C GLU A 104 19.56 -4.23 14.42
N GLU A 105 18.76 -5.06 15.10
CA GLU A 105 18.02 -4.67 16.29
C GLU A 105 18.96 -4.34 17.46
N ASP A 106 20.00 -5.16 17.70
CA ASP A 106 21.01 -4.88 18.73
C ASP A 106 21.75 -3.57 18.45
N GLU A 107 22.17 -3.35 17.20
CA GLU A 107 22.80 -2.10 16.77
C GLU A 107 21.85 -0.89 16.97
N LYS A 108 20.56 -1.06 16.66
CA LYS A 108 19.55 -0.02 16.89
C LYS A 108 19.40 0.29 18.37
N VAL A 109 19.38 -0.72 19.25
CA VAL A 109 19.26 -0.53 20.70
C VAL A 109 20.44 0.26 21.26
N GLU A 110 21.68 -0.09 20.87
CA GLU A 110 22.86 0.66 21.32
C GLU A 110 22.88 2.09 20.77
N ALA A 111 22.51 2.30 19.51
CA ALA A 111 22.40 3.64 18.94
C ALA A 111 21.36 4.51 19.67
N VAL A 112 20.22 3.93 20.07
CA VAL A 112 19.19 4.63 20.86
C VAL A 112 19.74 5.00 22.24
N LYS A 113 20.46 4.09 22.89
CA LYS A 113 21.06 4.32 24.20
C LYS A 113 22.09 5.45 24.19
N GLU A 114 22.95 5.50 23.16
CA GLU A 114 23.89 6.60 22.98
C GLU A 114 23.16 7.92 22.74
N LYS A 115 22.13 7.92 21.88
CA LYS A 115 21.29 9.10 21.64
C LYS A 115 20.65 9.61 22.93
N GLU A 116 20.08 8.74 23.76
CA GLU A 116 19.46 9.13 25.04
C GLU A 116 20.48 9.73 26.01
N LYS A 117 21.69 9.15 26.08
CA LYS A 117 22.78 9.69 26.90
C LYS A 117 23.19 11.09 26.43
N LEU A 118 23.37 11.30 25.13
CA LEU A 118 23.69 12.62 24.59
C LEU A 118 22.58 13.63 24.86
N LEU A 119 21.31 13.21 24.72
CA LEU A 119 20.16 14.05 25.00
C LEU A 119 20.10 14.46 26.49
N SER A 120 20.40 13.54 27.41
CA SER A 120 20.48 13.84 28.84
C SER A 120 21.55 14.88 29.14
N ASN A 121 22.75 14.73 28.57
CA ASN A 121 23.84 15.69 28.75
C ASN A 121 23.48 17.08 28.21
N LEU A 122 22.81 17.14 27.05
CA LEU A 122 22.35 18.40 26.49
C LEU A 122 21.32 19.08 27.39
N ASN A 123 20.34 18.33 27.88
CA ASN A 123 19.33 18.84 28.81
C ASN A 123 19.95 19.38 30.11
N GLU A 124 21.00 18.73 30.62
CA GLU A 124 21.73 19.20 31.79
C GLU A 124 22.38 20.57 31.53
N VAL A 125 23.11 20.72 30.42
CA VAL A 125 23.73 22.00 30.03
C VAL A 125 22.67 23.09 29.81
N THR A 126 21.55 22.76 29.16
CA THR A 126 20.44 23.70 28.98
C THR A 126 19.85 24.13 30.32
N SER A 127 19.66 23.21 31.27
CA SER A 127 19.13 23.55 32.60
C SER A 127 20.08 24.45 33.40
N LEU A 128 21.40 24.20 33.32
CA LEU A 128 22.42 25.06 33.94
C LEU A 128 22.39 26.47 33.33
N PHE A 129 22.26 26.56 32.01
CA PHE A 129 22.18 27.84 31.31
C PHE A 129 20.92 28.63 31.72
N VAL A 130 19.76 27.97 31.78
CA VAL A 130 18.51 28.58 32.25
C VAL A 130 18.65 29.05 33.71
N ALA A 131 19.17 28.22 34.61
CA ALA A 131 19.38 28.59 36.01
C ALA A 131 20.37 29.76 36.17
N GLY A 132 21.42 29.81 35.33
CA GLY A 132 22.38 30.92 35.28
C GLY A 132 21.72 32.24 34.87
N ILE A 133 20.89 32.22 33.81
CA ILE A 133 20.13 33.39 33.37
C ILE A 133 19.14 33.84 34.45
N SER A 134 18.40 32.92 35.06
CA SER A 134 17.45 33.25 36.13
C SER A 134 18.13 33.91 37.33
N LYS A 135 19.31 33.41 37.75
CA LYS A 135 20.09 34.03 38.84
C LYS A 135 20.58 35.43 38.47
N ALA A 136 21.06 35.63 37.24
CA ALA A 136 21.50 36.94 36.76
C ALA A 136 20.34 37.95 36.68
N GLY A 137 19.12 37.51 36.33
CA GLY A 137 17.92 38.35 36.33
C GLY A 137 17.51 38.80 37.73
N THR A 138 17.56 37.93 38.74
CA THR A 138 17.21 38.28 40.14
C THR A 138 18.19 39.22 40.82
N THR A 139 19.47 39.25 40.43
CA THR A 139 20.46 40.17 41.03
C THR A 139 20.27 41.64 40.63
N VAL A 140 19.47 41.92 39.61
CA VAL A 140 19.17 43.29 39.16
C VAL A 140 18.03 43.92 39.97
N ASP A 141 17.18 43.12 40.63
CA ASP A 141 15.94 43.58 41.29
C ASP A 141 16.08 43.87 42.80
N SER A 142 17.26 43.63 43.39
CA SER A 142 17.48 43.80 44.85
C SER A 142 18.31 45.02 45.24
N LYS A 143 18.41 46.05 44.38
CA LYS A 143 19.23 47.25 44.66
C LYS A 143 18.54 48.61 44.60
N ASP A 144 17.22 48.69 44.48
CA ASP A 144 16.51 49.98 44.54
C ASP A 144 15.62 50.10 45.79
N ASP A 145 16.16 50.87 46.75
CA ASP A 145 15.53 51.76 47.75
C ASP A 145 14.61 51.22 48.87
N PRO A 146 14.75 51.74 50.12
CA PRO A 146 14.29 53.09 50.42
C PRO A 146 15.13 53.88 51.45
N LEU A 147 15.55 55.09 51.08
CA LEU A 147 15.84 56.16 52.05
C LEU A 147 15.19 57.49 51.60
N HIS A 148 13.89 57.57 51.86
CA HIS A 148 13.10 58.79 52.03
C HIS A 148 12.30 58.54 53.33
N ASN A 149 12.16 59.41 54.32
CA ASN A 149 12.42 60.83 54.41
C ASN A 149 12.29 61.28 55.89
N ASP A 150 12.96 62.39 56.21
CA ASP A 150 12.54 63.48 57.11
C ASP A 150 12.26 63.29 58.63
N LYS A 151 13.13 64.00 59.39
CA LYS A 151 12.84 65.16 60.28
C LYS A 151 12.30 65.01 61.71
N ASP A 152 12.92 65.88 62.53
CA ASP A 152 12.42 66.57 63.74
C ASP A 152 12.27 65.69 65.01
N THR A 153 12.63 66.09 66.23
CA THR A 153 12.92 67.40 66.84
C THR A 153 13.59 67.23 68.23
N SER A 154 14.29 68.28 68.69
CA SER A 154 14.49 68.73 70.09
C SER A 154 15.39 67.89 71.02
N GLN A 155 16.56 68.38 71.44
CA GLN A 155 16.84 69.40 72.49
C GLN A 155 16.25 69.09 73.88
N ILE A 156 17.20 69.01 74.84
CA ILE A 156 17.13 68.90 76.31
C ILE A 156 16.96 67.48 76.88
#